data_AF-A0A399NFP8-F1
#
_entry.id   AF-A0A399NFP8-F1
#
_cell.length_a   1.000
_cell.length_b   1.000
_cell.length_c   1.000
_cell.angle_alpha   90.00
_cell.angle_beta   90.00
_cell.angle_gamma   90.00
#
_symmetry.space_group_name_H-M   'P 1'
#
loop_
_entity.id
_entity.type
_entity.pdbx_description
1 polymer ?
#
loop_
_entity_poly.entity_id
_entity_poly.type
_entity_poly.pdbx_seq_one_letter_code
_entity_poly.pdbx_strand_id
1 'polypeptide(L)'
;MVPPTTHGRPTDRKDPIIRSISRDDAHLTHSFTTATAAPTWEEGIVVGSGRVGAVAHGPADAITVSLAHERWFPPVNPRPHAPDLRPRLDAIRRALLAGDPDTASAELMAGARDSGYGDDLVWTDPLGICATLVIRTPGGVADMRRT
;
A
#
# COMPACT_ATOMS: atom_id res chain seq x y z
N MET A 1 -64.69 -31.10 3.18
CA MET A 1 -64.45 -29.67 2.94
C MET A 1 -63.74 -29.12 4.17
N VAL A 2 -62.41 -29.05 4.08
CA VAL A 2 -61.45 -28.56 5.09
C VAL A 2 -60.52 -27.63 4.29
N PRO A 3 -60.22 -26.40 4.74
CA PRO A 3 -59.43 -25.47 3.94
C PRO A 3 -57.95 -25.88 3.98
N PRO A 4 -57.16 -25.60 2.92
CA PRO A 4 -55.73 -25.86 2.95
C PRO A 4 -55.02 -24.84 3.84
N THR A 5 -54.21 -25.33 4.78
CA THR A 5 -53.32 -24.54 5.63
C THR A 5 -52.12 -24.05 4.81
N THR A 6 -52.13 -22.78 4.43
CA THR A 6 -50.95 -22.07 3.90
C THR A 6 -49.83 -22.07 4.93
N HIS A 7 -48.77 -22.85 4.69
CA HIS A 7 -47.52 -22.75 5.43
C HIS A 7 -46.84 -21.43 5.06
N GLY A 8 -46.89 -20.45 5.97
CA GLY A 8 -46.14 -19.21 5.83
C GLY A 8 -44.64 -19.49 5.82
N ARG A 9 -43.95 -19.02 4.78
CA ARG A 9 -42.48 -19.01 4.73
C ARG A 9 -41.98 -18.18 5.92
N PRO A 10 -41.01 -18.65 6.72
CA PRO A 10 -40.32 -17.78 7.65
C PRO A 10 -39.60 -16.71 6.81
N THR A 11 -39.98 -15.45 6.98
CA THR A 11 -39.21 -14.33 6.46
C THR A 11 -37.97 -14.19 7.35
N ASP A 12 -36.99 -15.06 7.13
CA ASP A 12 -35.69 -14.97 7.76
C ASP A 12 -34.92 -13.84 7.07
N ARG A 13 -35.33 -12.60 7.37
CA ARG A 13 -34.58 -11.40 7.03
C ARG A 13 -33.34 -11.44 7.92
N LYS A 14 -32.29 -12.07 7.41
CA LYS A 14 -30.95 -11.99 8.00
C LYS A 14 -30.60 -10.50 8.10
N ASP A 15 -30.48 -10.00 9.32
CA ASP A 15 -29.90 -8.69 9.55
C ASP A 15 -28.56 -8.64 8.82
N PRO A 16 -28.26 -7.58 8.05
CA PRO A 16 -27.00 -7.50 7.35
C PRO A 16 -25.88 -7.49 8.40
N ILE A 17 -24.92 -8.39 8.22
CA ILE A 17 -23.68 -8.49 9.03
C ILE A 17 -22.95 -7.14 9.06
N ILE A 18 -23.19 -6.29 8.06
CA ILE A 18 -22.68 -4.93 7.95
C ILE A 18 -23.85 -3.96 8.10
N ARG A 19 -23.90 -3.26 9.24
CA ARG A 19 -24.81 -2.12 9.41
C ARG A 19 -24.39 -1.02 8.43
N SER A 20 -25.36 -0.46 7.70
CA SER A 20 -25.11 0.75 6.92
C SER A 20 -24.71 1.87 7.89
N ILE A 21 -23.50 2.40 7.71
CA ILE A 21 -23.03 3.56 8.48
C ILE A 21 -24.02 4.70 8.22
N SER A 22 -24.75 5.09 9.26
CA SER A 22 -25.55 6.31 9.22
C SER A 22 -24.58 7.48 9.05
N ARG A 23 -24.91 8.44 8.18
CA ARG A 23 -24.14 9.69 8.05
C ARG A 23 -24.04 10.49 9.35
N ASP A 24 -24.81 10.10 10.37
CA ASP A 24 -24.86 10.71 11.69
C ASP A 24 -23.91 10.07 12.73
N ASP A 25 -23.13 9.04 12.36
CA ASP A 25 -21.95 8.62 13.15
C ASP A 25 -20.83 9.66 12.97
N ALA A 26 -21.07 10.84 13.56
CA ALA A 26 -20.10 11.90 13.67
C ALA A 26 -18.82 11.36 14.32
N HIS A 27 -17.78 11.19 13.50
CA HIS A 27 -16.37 11.07 13.86
C HIS A 27 -16.07 10.62 15.29
N LEU A 28 -16.29 9.34 15.59
CA LEU A 28 -15.52 8.71 16.66
C LEU A 28 -14.05 8.81 16.26
N THR A 29 -13.37 9.83 16.77
CA THR A 29 -11.95 10.03 16.54
C THR A 29 -11.24 9.05 17.44
N HIS A 30 -10.96 7.85 16.91
CA HIS A 30 -10.17 6.86 17.63
C HIS A 30 -8.73 7.36 17.67
N SER A 31 -8.33 7.96 18.79
CA SER A 31 -6.94 8.35 19.02
C SER A 31 -6.16 7.14 19.55
N PHE A 32 -5.07 6.79 18.86
CA PHE A 32 -4.07 5.90 19.44
C PHE A 32 -3.37 6.62 20.58
N THR A 33 -2.97 5.93 21.64
CA THR A 33 -2.16 6.55 22.71
C THR A 33 -1.21 5.51 23.28
N THR A 34 0.05 5.88 23.47
CA THR A 34 1.06 5.00 24.08
C THR A 34 2.09 5.80 24.86
N ALA A 35 2.63 5.20 25.92
CA ALA A 35 3.76 5.72 26.69
C ALA A 35 5.07 4.95 26.43
N THR A 36 5.00 3.85 25.68
CA THR A 36 6.18 3.04 25.32
C THR A 36 7.01 3.81 24.30
N ALA A 37 8.34 3.77 24.41
CA ALA A 37 9.24 4.31 23.37
C ALA A 37 9.06 3.53 22.05
N ALA A 38 9.37 4.18 20.93
CA ALA A 38 9.49 3.52 19.63
C ALA A 38 10.95 3.55 19.19
N PRO A 39 11.80 2.62 19.63
CA PRO A 39 13.21 2.61 19.27
C PRO A 39 13.45 2.62 17.76
N THR A 40 12.57 2.01 16.96
CA THR A 40 12.71 1.92 15.51
C THR A 40 11.59 2.62 14.77
N TRP A 41 11.81 2.82 13.46
CA TRP A 41 10.86 3.48 12.58
C TRP A 41 9.53 2.71 12.48
N GLU A 42 9.57 1.38 12.48
CA GLU A 42 8.42 0.48 12.38
C GLU A 42 7.45 0.60 13.58
N GLU A 43 7.94 1.08 14.71
CA GLU A 43 7.17 1.27 15.94
C GLU A 43 6.70 2.73 16.13
N GLY A 44 7.06 3.60 15.18
CA GLY A 44 6.75 5.02 15.22
C GLY A 44 5.26 5.32 15.03
N ILE A 45 4.85 6.50 15.47
CA ILE A 45 3.51 7.00 15.15
C ILE A 45 3.52 7.57 13.74
N VAL A 46 2.58 7.09 12.92
CA VAL A 46 2.41 7.54 11.54
C VAL A 46 1.32 8.60 11.49
N VAL A 47 1.61 9.71 10.83
CA VAL A 47 0.64 10.76 10.52
C VAL A 47 0.77 11.17 9.06
N GLY A 48 -0.32 11.64 8.45
CA GLY A 48 -0.27 12.06 7.06
C GLY A 48 -1.50 12.81 6.58
N SER A 49 -1.30 13.60 5.54
CA SER A 49 -2.34 14.39 4.86
C SER A 49 -2.79 13.76 3.53
N GLY A 50 -2.27 12.57 3.19
CA GLY A 50 -2.34 11.98 1.85
C GLY A 50 -1.20 12.45 0.93
N ARG A 51 -0.72 13.70 1.09
CA ARG A 51 0.38 14.26 0.27
C ARG A 51 1.74 14.23 0.96
N VAL A 52 1.76 14.57 2.25
CA VAL A 52 2.94 14.50 3.12
C VAL A 52 2.62 13.56 4.26
N GLY A 53 3.56 12.66 4.54
CA GLY A 53 3.51 11.73 5.67
C GLY A 53 4.73 11.88 6.57
N ALA A 54 4.57 11.51 7.84
CA ALA A 54 5.66 11.50 8.80
C ALA A 54 5.55 10.27 9.70
N VAL A 55 6.71 9.77 10.13
CA VAL A 55 6.81 8.75 11.18
C VAL A 55 7.69 9.30 12.30
N ALA A 56 7.13 9.41 13.50
CA ALA A 56 7.82 9.88 14.69
C ALA A 56 8.20 8.71 15.60
N HIS A 57 9.50 8.54 15.85
CA HIS A 57 10.07 7.47 16.66
C HIS A 57 11.30 7.97 17.44
N GLY A 58 11.88 7.13 18.28
CA GLY A 58 13.04 7.42 19.12
C GLY A 58 12.71 7.51 20.61
N PRO A 59 13.73 7.71 21.45
CA PRO A 59 13.55 7.98 22.88
C PRO A 59 12.93 9.37 23.10
N ALA A 60 12.32 9.56 24.26
CA ALA A 60 11.57 10.77 24.60
C ALA A 60 12.37 12.08 24.48
N ASP A 61 13.68 12.03 24.74
CA ASP A 61 14.60 13.17 24.69
C ASP A 61 15.31 13.34 23.34
N ALA A 62 15.08 12.45 22.38
CA ALA A 62 15.64 12.53 21.03
C ALA A 62 14.69 11.92 19.97
N ILE A 63 13.57 12.60 19.72
CA ILE A 63 12.57 12.15 18.74
C ILE A 63 13.08 12.40 17.32
N THR A 64 13.08 11.34 16.52
CA THR A 64 13.33 11.34 15.08
C THR A 64 12.01 11.35 14.32
N VAL A 65 11.88 12.28 13.38
CA VAL A 65 10.74 12.42 12.48
C VAL A 65 11.21 12.19 11.05
N SER A 66 10.85 11.03 10.48
CA SER A 66 11.10 10.70 9.08
C SER A 66 9.96 11.25 8.23
N LEU A 67 10.28 12.12 7.28
CA LEU A 67 9.31 12.77 6.39
C LEU A 67 9.30 12.10 5.02
N ALA A 68 8.10 11.97 4.44
CA ALA A 68 7.91 11.51 3.06
C ALA A 68 6.91 12.42 2.34
N HIS A 69 7.08 12.56 1.03
CA HIS A 69 6.13 13.23 0.14
C HIS A 69 5.66 12.24 -0.92
N GLU A 70 4.36 12.20 -1.25
CA GLU A 70 3.74 11.22 -2.17
C GLU A 70 4.40 11.16 -3.57
N ARG A 71 5.12 12.22 -3.94
CA ARG A 71 5.79 12.40 -5.24
C ARG A 71 7.32 12.37 -5.16
N TRP A 72 7.89 12.07 -3.99
CA TRP A 72 9.34 12.03 -3.80
C TRP A 72 9.90 10.67 -4.19
N PHE A 73 10.19 10.52 -5.47
CA PHE A 73 10.86 9.36 -6.06
C PHE A 73 12.25 9.81 -6.53
N PRO A 74 13.33 9.54 -5.79
CA PRO A 74 14.68 9.85 -6.23
C PRO A 74 14.99 9.11 -7.55
N PRO A 75 15.53 9.81 -8.57
CA PRO A 75 15.77 9.26 -9.90
C PRO A 75 17.05 8.40 -9.92
N VAL A 76 17.02 7.27 -9.21
CA VAL A 76 18.18 6.39 -9.03
C VAL A 76 18.19 5.23 -10.02
N ASN A 77 17.09 5.00 -10.75
CA ASN A 77 17.00 3.91 -11.71
C ASN A 77 16.89 4.42 -13.16
N PRO A 78 17.41 3.67 -14.15
CA PRO A 78 17.17 3.96 -15.56
C PRO A 78 15.68 3.95 -15.90
N ARG A 79 15.27 4.82 -16.83
CA ARG A 79 13.89 4.93 -17.31
C ARG A 79 13.81 4.69 -18.82
N PRO A 80 14.04 3.44 -19.29
CA PRO A 80 13.92 3.12 -20.71
C PRO A 80 12.47 3.28 -21.19
N HIS A 81 12.30 3.48 -22.49
CA HIS A 81 10.97 3.39 -23.12
C HIS A 81 10.44 1.97 -23.00
N ALA A 82 9.12 1.84 -22.84
CA ALA A 82 8.46 0.54 -22.81
C ALA A 82 8.82 -0.30 -24.07
N PRO A 83 9.01 -1.62 -23.91
CA PRO A 83 9.42 -2.47 -25.02
C PRO A 83 8.33 -2.53 -26.10
N ASP A 84 8.74 -2.56 -27.36
CA ASP A 84 7.83 -2.74 -28.49
C ASP A 84 7.52 -4.22 -28.70
N LEU A 85 6.38 -4.66 -28.16
CA LEU A 85 5.93 -6.03 -28.27
C LEU A 85 5.06 -6.29 -29.50
N ARG A 86 4.70 -5.26 -30.28
CA ARG A 86 3.76 -5.40 -31.42
C ARG A 86 4.16 -6.52 -32.39
N PRO A 87 5.44 -6.70 -32.78
CA PRO A 87 5.85 -7.77 -33.70
C PRO A 87 5.62 -9.19 -33.15
N ARG A 88 5.50 -9.35 -31.83
CA ARG A 88 5.42 -10.66 -31.15
C ARG A 88 4.05 -10.96 -30.55
N LEU A 89 3.13 -9.99 -30.52
CA LEU A 89 1.80 -10.13 -29.89
C LEU A 89 1.02 -11.36 -30.38
N ASP A 90 1.07 -11.68 -31.67
CA ASP A 90 0.32 -12.81 -32.22
C ASP A 90 0.92 -14.16 -31.80
N ALA A 91 2.24 -14.25 -31.66
CA ALA A 91 2.89 -15.45 -31.12
C ALA A 91 2.56 -15.64 -29.64
N ILE A 92 2.66 -14.57 -28.84
CA ILE A 92 2.30 -14.56 -27.42
C ILE A 92 0.85 -15.01 -27.22
N ARG A 93 -0.10 -14.43 -27.96
CA ARG A 93 -1.52 -14.79 -27.86
C ARG A 93 -1.78 -16.25 -28.21
N ARG A 94 -1.17 -16.76 -29.30
CA ARG A 94 -1.33 -18.18 -29.69
C ARG A 94 -0.82 -19.12 -28.60
N ALA A 95 0.34 -18.83 -28.02
CA ALA A 95 0.91 -19.64 -26.94
C ALA A 95 -0.01 -19.64 -25.70
N LEU A 96 -0.51 -18.46 -25.28
CA LEU A 96 -1.46 -18.35 -24.17
C LEU A 96 -2.75 -19.13 -24.41
N LEU A 97 -3.33 -19.05 -25.62
CA LEU A 97 -4.54 -19.79 -25.98
C LEU A 97 -4.33 -21.31 -26.06
N ALA A 98 -3.10 -21.75 -26.34
CA ALA A 98 -2.71 -23.15 -26.31
C ALA A 98 -2.39 -23.67 -24.90
N GLY A 99 -2.41 -22.81 -23.87
CA GLY A 99 -2.02 -23.18 -22.52
C GLY A 99 -0.50 -23.36 -22.35
N ASP A 100 0.30 -22.70 -23.19
CA ASP A 100 1.77 -22.74 -23.19
C ASP A 100 2.36 -21.41 -22.65
N PRO A 101 2.45 -21.24 -21.32
CA PRO A 101 2.98 -20.03 -20.70
C PRO A 101 4.49 -19.86 -20.90
N ASP A 102 5.24 -20.95 -21.11
CA ASP A 102 6.69 -20.91 -21.28
C ASP A 102 7.04 -20.27 -22.61
N THR A 103 6.39 -20.69 -23.70
CA THR A 103 6.56 -20.05 -25.01
C THR A 103 6.08 -18.60 -24.99
N ALA A 104 4.95 -18.30 -24.33
CA ALA A 104 4.47 -16.93 -24.20
C ALA A 104 5.49 -16.02 -23.48
N SER A 105 6.11 -16.53 -22.41
CA SER A 105 7.14 -15.82 -21.65
C SER A 105 8.42 -15.64 -22.47
N ALA A 106 8.84 -16.67 -23.21
CA ALA A 106 10.01 -16.59 -24.08
C ALA A 106 9.85 -15.52 -25.17
N GLU A 107 8.68 -15.44 -25.81
CA GLU A 107 8.37 -14.40 -26.80
C GLU A 107 8.34 -12.99 -26.19
N LEU A 108 7.76 -12.83 -25.00
CA LEU A 108 7.77 -11.57 -24.26
C LEU A 108 9.22 -11.11 -23.99
N MET A 109 10.04 -12.00 -23.44
CA MET A 109 11.44 -11.70 -23.11
C MET A 109 12.27 -11.42 -24.37
N ALA A 110 12.00 -12.12 -25.47
CA ALA A 110 12.65 -11.83 -26.75
C ALA A 110 12.28 -10.43 -27.26
N GLY A 111 11.01 -10.01 -27.15
CA GLY A 111 10.59 -8.66 -27.52
C GLY A 111 11.18 -7.56 -26.64
N ALA A 112 11.35 -7.83 -25.35
CA ALA A 112 12.07 -6.94 -24.45
C ALA A 112 13.54 -6.78 -24.89
N ARG A 113 14.23 -7.89 -25.19
CA ARG A 113 15.62 -7.87 -25.67
C ARG A 113 15.78 -7.13 -26.99
N ASP A 114 14.89 -7.37 -27.95
CA ASP A 114 14.87 -6.66 -29.23
C ASP A 114 14.70 -5.13 -29.04
N SER A 115 14.02 -4.73 -27.96
CA SER A 115 13.81 -3.32 -27.57
C SER A 115 14.95 -2.75 -26.73
N GLY A 116 16.07 -3.47 -26.56
CA GLY A 116 17.24 -3.00 -25.83
C GLY A 116 17.19 -3.22 -24.33
N TYR A 117 16.25 -4.02 -23.82
CA TYR A 117 16.29 -4.47 -22.42
C TYR A 117 17.35 -5.57 -22.30
N GLY A 118 18.28 -5.41 -21.36
CA GLY A 118 19.28 -6.44 -21.03
C GLY A 118 18.67 -7.60 -20.22
N ASP A 119 19.52 -8.48 -19.71
CA ASP A 119 19.11 -9.54 -18.79
C ASP A 119 18.97 -9.04 -17.33
N ASP A 120 19.26 -7.75 -17.07
CA ASP A 120 19.11 -7.11 -15.77
C ASP A 120 17.69 -6.60 -15.51
N LEU A 121 17.31 -6.54 -14.24
CA LEU A 121 16.03 -5.97 -13.80
C LEU A 121 16.03 -4.44 -13.96
N VAL A 122 15.01 -3.91 -14.64
CA VAL A 122 14.71 -2.48 -14.65
C VAL A 122 13.78 -2.17 -13.47
N TRP A 123 14.29 -1.44 -12.48
CA TRP A 123 13.54 -1.05 -11.30
C TRP A 123 12.88 0.32 -11.49
N THR A 124 11.68 0.50 -10.93
CA THR A 124 11.09 1.83 -10.80
C THR A 124 11.85 2.63 -9.75
N ASP A 125 11.88 3.96 -9.89
CA ASP A 125 12.42 4.82 -8.83
C ASP A 125 11.67 4.54 -7.52
N PRO A 126 12.36 4.31 -6.40
CA PRO A 126 11.72 3.93 -5.14
C PRO A 126 11.05 5.14 -4.50
N LEU A 127 9.99 4.93 -3.72
CA LEU A 127 9.49 5.98 -2.82
C LEU A 127 10.46 6.09 -1.62
N GLY A 128 11.02 7.28 -1.41
CA GLY A 128 12.02 7.51 -0.36
C GLY A 128 11.55 8.38 0.79
N ILE A 129 12.28 8.33 1.90
CA ILE A 129 12.26 9.38 2.93
C ILE A 129 12.90 10.64 2.30
N CYS A 130 12.20 11.77 2.35
CA CYS A 130 12.69 13.03 1.79
C CYS A 130 13.57 13.81 2.76
N ALA A 131 13.32 13.69 4.07
CA ALA A 131 14.11 14.34 5.10
C ALA A 131 13.94 13.64 6.46
N THR A 132 14.90 13.85 7.34
CA THR A 132 14.84 13.42 8.74
C THR A 132 15.06 14.64 9.63
N LEU A 133 14.13 14.89 10.55
CA LEU A 133 14.26 15.89 11.60
C LEU A 133 14.51 15.19 12.93
N VAL A 134 15.52 15.63 13.68
CA VAL A 134 15.78 15.12 15.03
C VAL A 134 15.57 16.25 16.03
N ILE A 135 14.65 16.05 16.96
CA ILE A 135 14.31 16.98 18.04
C ILE A 135 14.96 16.46 19.32
N ARG A 136 15.86 17.25 19.90
CA ARG A 136 16.56 16.90 21.15
C ARG A 136 16.06 17.78 22.28
N THR A 137 15.82 17.18 23.44
CA THR A 137 15.40 17.87 24.67
C THR A 137 16.53 17.78 25.71
N PRO A 138 17.39 18.82 25.83
CA PRO A 138 18.45 18.83 26.83
C PRO A 138 17.88 18.74 28.25
N GLY A 139 18.53 17.97 29.11
CA GLY A 139 18.05 17.73 30.48
C GLY A 139 17.09 16.53 30.61
N GLY A 140 16.82 15.82 29.51
CA GLY A 140 16.02 14.59 29.51
C GLY A 140 14.52 14.86 29.56
N VAL A 141 13.75 13.79 29.75
CA VAL A 141 12.28 13.83 29.81
C VAL A 141 11.81 13.03 31.03
N ALA A 142 10.95 13.63 31.84
CA ALA A 142 10.40 13.00 33.04
C ALA A 142 9.27 12.00 32.74
N ASP A 143 8.46 12.26 31.70
CA ASP A 143 7.37 11.40 31.27
C ASP A 143 7.13 11.51 29.76
N MET A 144 6.74 10.42 29.11
CA MET A 144 6.49 10.37 27.67
C MET A 144 5.11 9.82 27.38
N ARG A 145 4.34 10.57 26.60
CA ARG A 145 3.07 10.14 26.04
C ARG A 145 2.98 10.56 24.58
N ARG A 146 2.51 9.65 23.73
CA ARG A 146 2.35 9.83 22.28
C ARG A 146 0.89 9.58 21.90
N THR A 147 0.32 10.36 20.99
CA THR A 147 -1.09 10.28 20.55
C THR A 147 -1.21 10.55 19.07
#